data_AF-A0A9X1LRB0-F1
#
_entry.id   AF-A0A9X1LRB0-F1
#
_cell.length_a   1.000
_cell.length_b   1.000
_cell.length_c   1.000
_cell.angle_alpha   90.00
_cell.angle_beta   90.00
_cell.angle_gamma   90.00
#
_symmetry.space_group_name_H-M   'P 1'
#
loop_
_entity.id
_entity.type
_entity.pdbx_description
1 polymer ?
#
loop_
_entity_poly.entity_id
_entity_poly.type
_entity_poly.pdbx_seq_one_letter_code
_entity_poly.pdbx_strand_id
1 'polypeptide(L)'
;MTSAFSWVDLAALVVAVAALAVTVAIYLLGRRLSFRQQRERVRELEAKAWVVLGPIRTEGMNSKVIVMNVDRYKRGYDGSNDLNWRGYAYTGPEIIEIGHGGVEVITGAVESYLDAGGRRTLAQTSTPASTVIECGHIPWKWIEDIAPEGDEFDGSAIFFVRHQAPGRQPYNYITYREGQPVAFGSNNRDYYRPVPELGTRRPEFLRDWWRFMKSLRLEKKLKKELSQRNAS
;
A
#
# COMPACT_ATOMS: atom_id res chain seq x y z
N MET A 1 -1.68 -18.23 62.76
CA MET A 1 -2.77 -19.00 62.13
C MET A 1 -2.30 -19.44 60.77
N THR A 2 -1.77 -20.66 60.67
CA THR A 2 -1.29 -21.27 59.43
C THR A 2 -2.48 -21.89 58.70
N SER A 3 -2.93 -21.27 57.61
CA SER A 3 -3.95 -21.85 56.73
C SER A 3 -3.37 -23.13 56.11
N ALA A 4 -3.88 -24.29 56.54
CA ALA A 4 -3.51 -25.56 55.95
C ALA A 4 -3.98 -25.57 54.49
N PHE A 5 -3.03 -25.63 53.56
CA PHE A 5 -3.30 -25.77 52.14
C PHE A 5 -4.12 -27.04 51.92
N SER A 6 -5.37 -26.91 51.46
CA SER A 6 -6.27 -28.05 51.32
C SER A 6 -6.03 -28.78 50.00
N TRP A 7 -6.34 -30.08 49.95
CA TRP A 7 -6.30 -30.85 48.70
C TRP A 7 -7.22 -30.28 47.62
N VAL A 8 -8.26 -29.54 48.02
CA VAL A 8 -9.17 -28.83 47.11
C VAL A 8 -8.45 -27.66 46.45
N ASP A 9 -7.61 -26.92 47.19
CA ASP A 9 -6.79 -25.83 46.64
C ASP A 9 -5.74 -26.35 45.65
N LEU A 10 -5.13 -27.51 45.95
CA LEU A 10 -4.23 -28.21 45.03
C LEU A 10 -4.95 -28.61 43.74
N ALA A 11 -6.13 -29.23 43.86
CA ALA A 11 -6.92 -29.66 42.71
C ALA A 11 -7.38 -28.48 41.86
N ALA A 12 -7.83 -27.39 42.50
CA ALA A 12 -8.22 -26.15 41.82
C ALA A 12 -7.03 -25.52 41.07
N LEU A 13 -5.84 -25.51 41.68
CA LEU A 13 -4.61 -25.03 41.04
C LEU A 13 -4.25 -25.87 39.80
N VAL A 14 -4.32 -27.21 39.91
CA VAL A 14 -4.04 -28.12 38.79
C VAL A 14 -5.02 -27.89 37.65
N VAL A 15 -6.32 -27.75 37.94
CA VAL A 15 -7.34 -27.45 36.92
C VAL A 15 -7.10 -26.09 36.28
N ALA A 16 -6.75 -25.06 37.06
CA ALA A 16 -6.44 -23.73 36.53
C ALA A 16 -5.23 -23.73 35.59
N VAL A 17 -4.16 -24.45 35.97
CA VAL A 17 -2.96 -24.61 35.13
C VAL A 17 -3.28 -25.39 33.85
N ALA A 18 -4.06 -26.47 33.95
CA ALA A 18 -4.48 -27.23 32.78
C ALA A 18 -5.35 -26.40 31.82
N ALA A 19 -6.30 -25.62 32.34
CA ALA A 19 -7.14 -24.72 31.55
C ALA A 19 -6.33 -23.63 30.83
N LEU A 20 -5.36 -23.04 31.53
CA LEU A 20 -4.43 -22.06 30.95
C LEU A 20 -3.61 -22.70 29.82
N ALA A 21 -3.07 -23.90 30.04
CA ALA A 21 -2.30 -24.62 29.02
C ALA A 21 -3.13 -24.91 27.76
N VAL A 22 -4.39 -25.33 27.92
CA VAL A 22 -5.32 -25.56 26.80
C VAL A 22 -5.61 -24.26 26.06
N THR A 23 -5.85 -23.15 26.78
CA THR A 23 -6.12 -21.84 26.15
C THR A 23 -4.92 -21.34 25.36
N VAL A 24 -3.70 -21.48 25.90
CA VAL A 24 -2.46 -21.14 25.20
C VAL A 24 -2.28 -22.02 23.96
N ALA A 25 -2.55 -23.34 24.06
CA ALA A 25 -2.46 -24.25 22.93
C ALA A 25 -3.45 -23.87 21.81
N ILE A 26 -4.71 -23.59 22.15
CA ILE A 26 -5.74 -23.14 21.20
C ILE A 26 -5.32 -21.80 20.55
N TYR A 27 -4.82 -20.85 21.32
CA TYR A 27 -4.33 -19.57 20.80
C TYR A 27 -3.18 -19.76 19.80
N LEU A 28 -2.19 -20.60 20.12
CA LEU A 28 -1.06 -20.91 19.24
C LEU A 28 -1.52 -21.62 17.95
N LEU A 29 -2.46 -22.57 18.06
CA LEU A 29 -3.07 -23.25 16.91
C LEU A 29 -3.84 -22.28 16.01
N GLY A 30 -4.68 -21.43 16.59
CA GLY A 30 -5.43 -20.40 15.85
C GLY A 30 -4.50 -19.44 15.12
N ARG A 31 -3.41 -19.02 15.78
CA ARG A 31 -2.38 -18.18 15.17
C ARG A 31 -1.68 -18.87 14.00
N ARG A 32 -1.33 -20.15 14.13
CA ARG A 32 -0.71 -20.94 13.04
C ARG A 32 -1.64 -21.13 11.84
N LEU A 33 -2.92 -21.41 12.07
CA LEU A 33 -3.93 -21.52 11.00
C LEU A 33 -4.09 -20.18 10.27
N SER A 34 -4.15 -19.08 11.02
CA SER A 34 -4.21 -17.73 10.45
C SER A 34 -2.99 -17.41 9.57
N PHE A 35 -1.78 -17.78 10.00
CA PHE A 35 -0.57 -17.60 9.19
C PHE A 35 -0.59 -18.41 7.90
N ARG A 36 -1.08 -19.67 7.95
CA ARG A 36 -1.19 -20.51 6.76
C ARG A 36 -2.16 -19.92 5.75
N GLN A 37 -3.35 -19.52 6.20
CA GLN A 37 -4.36 -18.86 5.37
C GLN A 37 -3.84 -17.55 4.77
N GLN A 38 -3.12 -16.74 5.55
CA GLN A 38 -2.49 -15.53 5.04
C GLN A 38 -1.48 -15.84 3.93
N ARG A 39 -0.67 -16.89 4.09
CA ARG A 39 0.32 -17.29 3.08
C ARG A 39 -0.33 -17.84 1.82
N GLU A 40 -1.38 -18.64 1.95
CA GLU A 40 -2.16 -19.15 0.81
C GLU A 40 -2.77 -17.98 0.03
N ARG A 41 -3.40 -17.02 0.72
CA ARG A 41 -3.92 -15.80 0.09
C ARG A 41 -2.85 -14.98 -0.62
N VAL A 42 -1.67 -14.80 0.00
CA VAL A 42 -0.55 -14.07 -0.64
C VAL A 42 -0.13 -14.77 -1.93
N ARG A 43 -0.04 -16.10 -1.93
CA ARG A 43 0.31 -16.87 -3.14
C ARG A 43 -0.75 -16.74 -4.25
N GLU A 44 -2.02 -16.74 -3.89
CA GLU A 44 -3.11 -16.51 -4.85
C GLU A 44 -3.03 -15.13 -5.48
N LEU A 45 -2.82 -14.09 -4.67
CA LEU A 45 -2.65 -12.72 -5.14
C LEU A 45 -1.37 -12.57 -5.98
N GLU A 46 -0.27 -13.19 -5.56
CA GLU A 46 0.98 -13.20 -6.31
C GLU A 46 0.80 -13.87 -7.67
N ALA A 47 0.13 -15.01 -7.74
CA ALA A 47 -0.17 -15.68 -9.01
C ALA A 47 -0.99 -14.79 -9.94
N LYS A 48 -2.05 -14.12 -9.43
CA LYS A 48 -2.84 -13.16 -10.20
C LYS A 48 -2.02 -11.95 -10.67
N ALA A 49 -1.16 -11.41 -9.81
CA ALA A 49 -0.27 -10.31 -10.17
C ALA A 49 0.70 -10.72 -11.28
N TRP A 50 1.21 -11.96 -11.26
CA TRP A 50 2.09 -12.47 -12.31
C TRP A 50 1.40 -12.65 -13.66
N VAL A 51 0.08 -12.93 -13.68
CA VAL A 51 -0.71 -12.91 -14.93
C VAL A 51 -0.68 -11.52 -15.57
N VAL A 52 -0.62 -10.46 -14.77
CA VAL A 52 -0.49 -9.07 -15.26
C VAL A 52 0.96 -8.75 -15.64
N LEU A 53 1.92 -9.02 -14.75
CA LEU A 53 3.32 -8.60 -14.94
C LEU A 53 4.07 -9.43 -15.98
N GLY A 54 3.72 -10.71 -16.15
CA GLY A 54 4.37 -11.61 -17.10
C GLY A 54 4.35 -11.05 -18.53
N PRO A 55 3.18 -10.80 -19.12
CA PRO A 55 3.05 -10.26 -20.47
C PRO A 55 3.69 -8.87 -20.64
N ILE A 56 3.60 -8.01 -19.61
CA ILE A 56 4.30 -6.71 -19.62
C ILE A 56 5.81 -6.90 -19.81
N ARG A 57 6.41 -7.90 -19.16
CA ARG A 57 7.85 -8.18 -19.22
C ARG A 57 8.30 -8.91 -20.49
N THR A 58 7.44 -9.73 -21.09
CA THR A 58 7.80 -10.55 -22.25
C THR A 58 7.39 -9.93 -23.58
N GLU A 59 6.27 -9.22 -23.60
CA GLU A 59 5.62 -8.72 -24.81
C GLU A 59 5.57 -7.18 -24.88
N GLY A 60 6.03 -6.49 -23.82
CA GLY A 60 6.05 -5.02 -23.79
C GLY A 60 4.66 -4.40 -23.73
N MET A 61 3.68 -5.10 -23.17
CA MET A 61 2.33 -4.58 -22.99
C MET A 61 2.28 -3.38 -22.04
N ASN A 62 1.17 -2.65 -22.09
CA ASN A 62 0.90 -1.51 -21.20
C ASN A 62 1.07 -1.91 -19.72
N SER A 63 1.96 -1.20 -19.01
CA SER A 63 2.24 -1.39 -17.59
C SER A 63 1.22 -0.74 -16.66
N LYS A 64 0.31 0.07 -17.20
CA LYS A 64 -0.72 0.77 -16.43
C LYS A 64 -1.67 -0.22 -15.76
N VAL A 65 -1.88 -0.03 -14.47
CA VAL A 65 -2.86 -0.77 -13.67
C VAL A 65 -3.78 0.21 -12.95
N ILE A 66 -4.99 -0.22 -12.63
CA ILE A 66 -5.94 0.55 -11.83
C ILE A 66 -5.83 0.08 -10.38
N VAL A 67 -5.41 0.97 -9.48
CA VAL A 67 -5.44 0.71 -8.03
C VAL A 67 -6.73 1.28 -7.48
N MET A 68 -7.72 0.41 -7.28
CA MET A 68 -9.07 0.75 -6.84
C MET A 68 -9.18 0.73 -5.31
N ASN A 69 -9.71 1.79 -4.72
CA ASN A 69 -9.96 1.87 -3.29
C ASN A 69 -11.20 1.06 -2.92
N VAL A 70 -11.01 -0.08 -2.27
CA VAL A 70 -12.09 -0.99 -1.85
C VAL A 70 -13.17 -0.29 -1.04
N ASP A 71 -12.77 0.56 -0.09
CA ASP A 71 -13.70 1.22 0.82
C ASP A 71 -14.61 2.23 0.10
N ARG A 72 -14.17 2.70 -1.08
CA ARG A 72 -14.97 3.52 -1.99
C ARG A 72 -15.78 2.67 -2.96
N TYR A 73 -15.17 1.66 -3.57
CA TYR A 73 -15.82 0.80 -4.54
C TYR A 73 -17.10 0.19 -3.97
N LYS A 74 -17.02 -0.38 -2.74
CA LYS A 74 -18.19 -0.93 -2.02
C LYS A 74 -19.31 0.11 -1.84
N ARG A 75 -18.96 1.36 -1.54
CA ARG A 75 -19.93 2.43 -1.23
C ARG A 75 -20.49 3.16 -2.46
N GLY A 76 -19.75 3.16 -3.57
CA GLY A 76 -20.26 3.59 -4.86
C GLY A 76 -21.42 2.70 -5.33
N TYR A 77 -21.33 1.40 -5.02
CA TYR A 77 -22.43 0.45 -5.17
C TYR A 77 -23.61 0.78 -4.23
N ASP A 78 -23.32 1.27 -3.02
CA ASP A 78 -24.34 1.69 -2.03
C ASP A 78 -24.91 3.12 -2.26
N GLY A 79 -24.62 3.78 -3.39
CA GLY A 79 -25.27 5.03 -3.81
C GLY A 79 -24.92 6.29 -3.01
N SER A 80 -23.81 6.33 -2.27
CA SER A 80 -23.45 7.49 -1.44
C SER A 80 -22.51 8.48 -2.15
N ASN A 81 -22.96 9.72 -2.34
CA ASN A 81 -22.23 10.82 -3.00
C ASN A 81 -21.07 11.46 -2.20
N ASP A 82 -20.71 10.96 -1.01
CA ASP A 82 -19.66 11.56 -0.20
C ASP A 82 -18.26 11.13 -0.68
N LEU A 83 -17.81 11.76 -1.77
CA LEU A 83 -16.66 11.36 -2.60
C LEU A 83 -15.26 11.69 -2.06
N ASN A 84 -15.13 12.41 -0.94
CA ASN A 84 -13.82 13.02 -0.61
C ASN A 84 -13.21 12.61 0.75
N TRP A 85 -13.96 12.01 1.68
CA TRP A 85 -13.42 11.72 3.03
C TRP A 85 -12.52 10.47 3.14
N ARG A 86 -12.66 9.50 2.22
CA ARG A 86 -11.90 8.22 2.19
C ARG A 86 -10.73 8.22 1.20
N GLY A 87 -10.32 9.39 0.69
CA GLY A 87 -9.31 9.50 -0.38
C GLY A 87 -9.89 9.29 -1.79
N TYR A 88 -9.01 9.22 -2.77
CA TYR A 88 -9.36 8.99 -4.18
C TYR A 88 -10.03 7.62 -4.39
N ALA A 89 -10.90 7.54 -5.41
CA ALA A 89 -11.59 6.29 -5.78
C ALA A 89 -10.64 5.28 -6.40
N TYR A 90 -9.76 5.75 -7.29
CA TYR A 90 -8.72 4.94 -7.88
C TYR A 90 -7.50 5.80 -8.19
N THR A 91 -6.35 5.17 -8.39
CA THR A 91 -5.16 5.74 -9.03
C THR A 91 -4.74 4.85 -10.19
N GLY A 92 -4.06 5.41 -11.19
CA GLY A 92 -3.60 4.67 -12.38
C GLY A 92 -2.07 4.56 -12.46
N PRO A 93 -1.39 3.90 -11.52
CA PRO A 93 0.06 3.77 -11.55
C PRO A 93 0.51 2.69 -12.55
N GLU A 94 1.81 2.61 -12.80
CA GLU A 94 2.39 1.57 -13.67
C GLU A 94 3.08 0.49 -12.83
N ILE A 95 2.81 -0.78 -13.09
CA ILE A 95 3.45 -1.88 -12.36
C ILE A 95 4.91 -2.07 -12.81
N ILE A 96 5.83 -2.14 -11.85
CA ILE A 96 7.26 -2.36 -12.10
C ILE A 96 7.62 -3.81 -11.77
N GLU A 97 7.24 -4.23 -10.55
CA GLU A 97 7.78 -5.42 -9.96
C GLU A 97 6.86 -6.00 -8.89
N ILE A 98 6.83 -7.32 -8.83
CA ILE A 98 6.23 -8.08 -7.76
C ILE A 98 7.36 -8.47 -6.81
N GLY A 99 7.30 -7.98 -5.58
CA GLY A 99 8.26 -8.27 -4.52
C GLY A 99 7.67 -9.18 -3.44
N HIS A 100 8.53 -9.66 -2.54
CA HIS A 100 8.09 -10.50 -1.43
C HIS A 100 7.08 -9.80 -0.50
N GLY A 101 7.16 -8.47 -0.36
CA GLY A 101 6.30 -7.68 0.51
C GLY A 101 4.99 -7.19 -0.12
N GLY A 102 4.89 -7.23 -1.45
CA GLY A 102 3.82 -6.57 -2.18
C GLY A 102 4.19 -6.27 -3.62
N VAL A 103 3.50 -5.29 -4.20
CA VAL A 103 3.68 -4.83 -5.57
C VAL A 103 4.30 -3.45 -5.56
N GLU A 104 5.32 -3.22 -6.39
CA GLU A 104 5.93 -1.92 -6.60
C GLU A 104 5.42 -1.29 -7.89
N VAL A 105 5.00 -0.03 -7.80
CA VAL A 105 4.39 0.70 -8.90
C VAL A 105 4.99 2.09 -9.04
N ILE A 106 5.08 2.60 -10.27
CA ILE A 106 5.43 3.99 -10.58
C ILE A 106 4.22 4.87 -10.30
N THR A 107 4.40 5.89 -9.46
CA THR A 107 3.35 6.87 -9.15
C THR A 107 3.51 8.16 -9.94
N GLY A 108 4.73 8.47 -10.40
CA GLY A 108 5.01 9.63 -11.24
C GLY A 108 6.50 9.94 -11.33
N ALA A 109 6.82 10.99 -12.08
CA ALA A 109 8.17 11.53 -12.18
C ALA A 109 8.34 12.73 -11.23
N VAL A 110 9.51 12.84 -10.61
CA VAL A 110 9.86 13.88 -9.65
C VAL A 110 11.21 14.48 -10.02
N GLU A 111 11.28 15.80 -10.01
CA GLU A 111 12.54 16.51 -10.21
C GLU A 111 13.51 16.20 -9.06
N SER A 112 14.79 16.04 -9.41
CA SER A 112 15.84 15.87 -8.42
C SER A 112 16.98 16.85 -8.66
N TYR A 113 17.76 17.08 -7.61
CA TYR A 113 18.80 18.10 -7.55
C TYR A 113 20.06 17.51 -6.92
N LEU A 114 21.18 18.22 -7.05
CA LEU A 114 22.42 17.89 -6.34
C LEU A 114 22.60 18.82 -5.13
N ASP A 115 22.99 18.24 -3.99
CA ASP A 115 23.42 18.99 -2.81
C ASP A 115 24.86 19.51 -2.95
N ALA A 116 25.32 20.27 -1.95
CA ALA A 116 26.68 20.83 -1.96
C ALA A 116 27.80 19.77 -1.95
N GLY A 117 27.48 18.52 -1.58
CA GLY A 117 28.39 17.37 -1.60
C GLY A 117 28.27 16.52 -2.86
N GLY A 118 27.48 16.93 -3.85
CA GLY A 118 27.25 16.19 -5.09
C GLY A 118 26.30 14.99 -4.97
N ARG A 119 25.56 14.86 -3.86
CA ARG A 119 24.58 13.78 -3.65
C ARG A 119 23.21 14.19 -4.14
N ARG A 120 22.38 13.21 -4.50
CA ARG A 120 21.00 13.42 -4.91
C ARG A 120 20.13 13.89 -3.75
N THR A 121 19.29 14.88 -4.02
CA THR A 121 18.28 15.40 -3.10
C THR A 121 17.00 15.79 -3.84
N LEU A 122 15.87 15.78 -3.13
CA LEU A 122 14.59 16.34 -3.60
C LEU A 122 14.43 17.81 -3.19
N ALA A 123 15.32 18.34 -2.36
CA ALA A 123 15.31 19.75 -2.01
C ALA A 123 15.81 20.57 -3.22
N GLN A 124 15.04 21.56 -3.64
CA GLN A 124 15.39 22.40 -4.77
C GLN A 124 16.72 23.13 -4.50
N THR A 125 17.70 22.93 -5.40
CA THR A 125 18.98 23.64 -5.40
C THR A 125 19.20 24.32 -6.76
N SER A 126 20.27 25.12 -6.87
CA SER A 126 20.68 25.71 -8.15
C SER A 126 21.24 24.68 -9.15
N THR A 127 21.44 23.44 -8.73
CA THR A 127 22.09 22.39 -9.53
C THR A 127 21.08 21.28 -9.83
N PRO A 128 20.37 21.35 -10.97
CA PRO A 128 19.42 20.32 -11.36
C PRO A 128 20.14 19.00 -11.65
N ALA A 129 19.46 17.89 -11.39
CA ALA A 129 19.93 16.54 -11.67
C ALA A 129 18.90 15.79 -12.54
N SER A 130 19.22 14.57 -13.00
CA SER A 130 18.26 13.75 -13.77
C SER A 130 16.96 13.54 -13.00
N THR A 131 15.83 13.61 -13.69
CA THR A 131 14.52 13.28 -13.11
C THR A 131 14.53 11.86 -12.56
N VAL A 132 13.89 11.67 -11.41
CA VAL A 132 13.72 10.36 -10.77
C VAL A 132 12.26 9.93 -10.89
N ILE A 133 12.04 8.63 -10.88
CA ILE A 133 10.71 8.05 -10.80
C ILE A 133 10.40 7.77 -9.33
N GLU A 134 9.22 8.21 -8.90
CA GLU A 134 8.65 7.86 -7.60
C GLU A 134 7.97 6.49 -7.68
N CYS A 135 8.37 5.59 -6.78
CA CYS A 135 7.87 4.23 -6.72
C CYS A 135 7.14 4.00 -5.40
N GLY A 136 5.84 3.71 -5.47
CA GLY A 136 5.02 3.33 -4.32
C GLY A 136 5.00 1.81 -4.14
N HIS A 137 5.08 1.34 -2.90
CA HIS A 137 4.88 -0.07 -2.58
C HIS A 137 3.50 -0.31 -1.98
N ILE A 138 2.76 -1.27 -2.57
CA ILE A 138 1.45 -1.73 -2.13
C ILE A 138 1.61 -3.09 -1.45
N PRO A 139 1.48 -3.19 -0.12
CA PRO A 139 1.62 -4.46 0.59
C PRO A 139 0.57 -5.48 0.19
N TRP A 140 0.94 -6.76 0.15
CA TRP A 140 -0.02 -7.85 -0.07
C TRP A 140 -1.21 -7.82 0.91
N LYS A 141 -0.93 -7.50 2.18
CA LYS A 141 -1.96 -7.38 3.22
C LYS A 141 -3.00 -6.28 2.96
N TRP A 142 -2.74 -5.36 2.04
CA TRP A 142 -3.66 -4.28 1.67
C TRP A 142 -4.45 -4.62 0.41
N ILE A 143 -3.99 -5.57 -0.39
CA ILE A 143 -4.68 -6.02 -1.60
C ILE A 143 -5.77 -7.01 -1.19
N GLU A 144 -7.03 -6.70 -1.48
CA GLU A 144 -8.15 -7.61 -1.29
C GLU A 144 -8.23 -8.64 -2.41
N ASP A 145 -8.12 -8.17 -3.65
CA ASP A 145 -8.21 -8.97 -4.86
C ASP A 145 -7.50 -8.29 -6.05
N ILE A 146 -7.24 -9.07 -7.09
CA ILE A 146 -6.71 -8.61 -8.38
C ILE A 146 -7.61 -9.19 -9.48
N ALA A 147 -8.05 -8.34 -10.40
CA ALA A 147 -8.72 -8.72 -11.65
C ALA A 147 -7.75 -8.52 -12.81
N PRO A 148 -7.05 -9.59 -13.26
CA PRO A 148 -6.01 -9.48 -14.29
C PRO A 148 -6.55 -9.09 -15.66
N GLU A 149 -7.78 -9.50 -15.97
CA GLU A 149 -8.47 -9.19 -17.24
C GLU A 149 -8.88 -7.71 -17.34
N GLY A 150 -8.88 -7.00 -16.21
CA GLY A 150 -9.17 -5.57 -16.16
C GLY A 150 -10.65 -5.22 -16.17
N ASP A 151 -10.92 -3.94 -16.46
CA ASP A 151 -12.26 -3.39 -16.62
C ASP A 151 -12.71 -3.44 -18.09
N GLU A 152 -14.02 -3.45 -18.34
CA GLU A 152 -14.62 -3.47 -19.68
C GLU A 152 -14.23 -2.25 -20.54
N PHE A 153 -13.77 -1.16 -19.91
CA PHE A 153 -13.50 0.13 -20.56
C PHE A 153 -12.04 0.34 -21.00
N ASP A 154 -11.09 0.20 -20.08
CA ASP A 154 -9.66 0.51 -20.33
C ASP A 154 -8.81 -0.76 -20.49
N GLY A 155 -9.41 -1.95 -20.30
CA GLY A 155 -8.72 -3.25 -20.34
C GLY A 155 -7.55 -3.40 -19.35
N SER A 156 -7.37 -2.42 -18.47
CA SER A 156 -6.26 -2.34 -17.53
C SER A 156 -6.58 -3.16 -16.30
N ALA A 157 -5.63 -4.01 -15.88
CA ALA A 157 -5.80 -4.86 -14.69
C ALA A 157 -6.15 -4.02 -13.44
N ILE A 158 -7.08 -4.53 -12.63
CA ILE A 158 -7.57 -3.82 -11.44
C ILE A 158 -7.02 -4.49 -10.19
N PHE A 159 -6.37 -3.70 -9.35
CA PHE A 159 -5.92 -4.08 -8.02
C PHE A 159 -6.88 -3.47 -7.00
N PHE A 160 -7.65 -4.29 -6.30
CA PHE A 160 -8.56 -3.85 -5.25
C PHE A 160 -7.77 -3.70 -3.96
N VAL A 161 -7.50 -2.46 -3.53
CA VAL A 161 -6.61 -2.14 -2.42
C VAL A 161 -7.33 -1.38 -1.31
N ARG A 162 -7.02 -1.74 -0.06
CA ARG A 162 -7.36 -0.95 1.13
C ARG A 162 -6.36 0.19 1.29
N HIS A 163 -6.85 1.41 1.17
CA HIS A 163 -6.04 2.62 1.32
C HIS A 163 -5.80 2.95 2.80
N GLN A 164 -4.84 2.26 3.41
CA GLN A 164 -4.56 2.33 4.85
C GLN A 164 -3.53 3.39 5.24
N ALA A 165 -2.74 3.92 4.30
CA ALA A 165 -1.75 4.94 4.62
C ALA A 165 -2.42 6.28 5.03
N PRO A 166 -1.75 7.12 5.84
CA PRO A 166 -2.13 8.50 6.06
C PRO A 166 -2.48 9.21 4.76
N GLY A 167 -3.55 10.02 4.76
CA GLY A 167 -4.09 10.59 3.53
C GLY A 167 -4.91 9.61 2.68
N ARG A 168 -5.19 8.40 3.19
CA ARG A 168 -5.93 7.33 2.50
C ARG A 168 -5.30 6.98 1.15
N GLN A 169 -4.00 6.69 1.21
CA GLN A 169 -3.21 6.24 0.07
C GLN A 169 -2.99 4.72 0.08
N PRO A 170 -2.72 4.09 -1.08
CA PRO A 170 -2.46 2.66 -1.18
C PRO A 170 -0.99 2.28 -0.89
N TYR A 171 -0.10 3.25 -0.62
CA TYR A 171 1.33 3.01 -0.50
C TYR A 171 1.82 3.05 0.95
N ASN A 172 2.49 2.00 1.42
CA ASN A 172 3.06 1.97 2.78
C ASN A 172 4.47 2.58 2.86
N TYR A 173 5.16 2.71 1.73
CA TYR A 173 6.39 3.46 1.56
C TYR A 173 6.55 3.88 0.11
N ILE A 174 7.40 4.88 -0.08
CA ILE A 174 7.82 5.41 -1.37
C ILE A 174 9.35 5.34 -1.44
N THR A 175 9.86 4.88 -2.57
CA THR A 175 11.29 4.89 -2.95
C THR A 175 11.46 5.62 -4.27
N TYR A 176 12.72 5.84 -4.65
CA TYR A 176 13.06 6.55 -5.87
C TYR A 176 14.00 5.71 -6.74
N ARG A 177 13.76 5.73 -8.04
CA ARG A 177 14.58 5.07 -9.05
C ARG A 177 14.95 6.06 -10.16
N GLU A 178 16.03 5.80 -10.89
CA GLU A 178 16.46 6.64 -12.01
C GLU A 178 15.35 6.72 -13.07
N GLY A 179 15.16 7.88 -13.68
CA GLY A 179 14.11 8.08 -14.68
C GLY A 179 14.36 7.38 -16.02
N GLN A 180 15.62 7.10 -16.34
CA GLN A 180 15.97 6.35 -17.54
C GLN A 180 16.10 4.86 -17.23
N PRO A 181 15.32 3.98 -17.91
CA PRO A 181 15.48 2.55 -17.76
C PRO A 181 16.79 2.08 -18.40
N VAL A 182 17.33 0.99 -17.88
CA VAL A 182 18.46 0.27 -18.47
C VAL A 182 17.98 -1.14 -18.81
N ALA A 183 18.32 -1.64 -20.01
CA ALA A 183 18.00 -3.01 -20.38
C ALA A 183 18.64 -4.02 -19.43
N PHE A 184 17.87 -5.01 -18.98
CA PHE A 184 18.33 -6.05 -18.07
C PHE A 184 17.84 -7.44 -18.52
N GLY A 185 18.71 -8.46 -18.36
CA GLY A 185 18.37 -9.85 -18.62
C GLY A 185 18.21 -10.20 -20.11
N SER A 186 17.81 -11.44 -20.38
CA SER A 186 17.74 -11.99 -21.76
C SER A 186 16.68 -11.32 -22.65
N ASN A 187 15.67 -10.69 -22.05
CA ASN A 187 14.55 -10.09 -22.77
C ASN A 187 14.67 -8.56 -22.89
N ASN A 188 15.83 -7.98 -22.54
CA ASN A 188 16.07 -6.53 -22.52
C ASN A 188 14.98 -5.74 -21.75
N ARG A 189 14.49 -6.29 -20.63
CA ARG A 189 13.44 -5.63 -19.84
C ARG A 189 13.94 -4.31 -19.27
N ASP A 190 13.04 -3.34 -19.15
CA ASP A 190 13.33 -2.07 -18.49
C ASP A 190 13.63 -2.29 -17.02
N TYR A 191 14.83 -1.87 -16.60
CA TYR A 191 15.25 -1.86 -15.21
C TYR A 191 15.59 -0.45 -14.76
N TYR A 192 14.79 0.05 -13.82
CA TYR A 192 15.00 1.34 -13.17
C TYR A 192 15.92 1.16 -11.96
N ARG A 193 17.11 1.77 -12.01
CA ARG A 193 18.13 1.65 -10.95
C ARG A 193 17.68 2.40 -9.69
N PRO A 194 17.78 1.81 -8.49
CA PRO A 194 17.47 2.51 -7.25
C PRO A 194 18.39 3.72 -7.01
N VAL A 195 17.84 4.81 -6.47
CA VAL A 195 18.59 6.00 -6.03
C VAL A 195 18.59 6.06 -4.50
N PRO A 196 19.54 5.37 -3.82
CA PRO A 196 19.50 5.20 -2.37
C PRO A 196 19.68 6.50 -1.60
N GLU A 197 20.31 7.51 -2.20
CA GLU A 197 20.57 8.83 -1.62
C GLU A 197 19.28 9.57 -1.26
N LEU A 198 18.20 9.33 -2.01
CA LEU A 198 16.88 9.90 -1.74
C LEU A 198 16.12 9.17 -0.63
N GLY A 199 16.65 8.02 -0.18
CA GLY A 199 16.12 7.24 0.93
C GLY A 199 14.78 6.58 0.66
N THR A 200 14.16 6.09 1.73
CA THR A 200 12.80 5.54 1.71
C THR A 200 11.89 6.45 2.50
N ARG A 201 10.89 7.01 1.85
CA ARG A 201 9.87 7.81 2.51
C ARG A 201 8.76 6.91 2.99
N ARG A 202 8.60 6.80 4.32
CA ARG A 202 7.43 6.16 4.91
C ARG A 202 6.40 7.23 5.27
N PRO A 203 5.10 6.97 5.06
CA PRO A 203 4.06 7.84 5.60
C PRO A 203 4.21 7.92 7.12
N GLU A 204 4.41 9.13 7.65
CA GLU A 204 4.49 9.38 9.08
C GLU A 204 3.06 9.51 9.63
N PHE A 205 2.63 8.54 10.42
CA PHE A 205 1.25 8.45 10.90
C PHE A 205 0.70 9.78 11.44
N LEU A 206 1.39 10.46 12.36
CA LEU A 206 0.84 11.69 12.95
C LEU A 206 0.91 12.89 11.99
N ARG A 207 2.07 13.17 11.41
CA ARG A 207 2.30 14.38 10.60
C ARG A 207 1.49 14.36 9.31
N ASP A 208 1.40 13.20 8.66
CA ASP A 208 0.67 13.06 7.40
C ASP A 208 -0.85 13.02 7.63
N TRP A 209 -1.33 12.46 8.75
CA TRP A 209 -2.73 12.62 9.15
C TRP A 209 -3.09 14.08 9.45
N TRP A 210 -2.20 14.83 10.12
CA TRP A 210 -2.40 16.27 10.34
C TRP A 210 -2.47 17.06 9.03
N ARG A 211 -1.58 16.77 8.07
CA ARG A 211 -1.61 17.37 6.73
C ARG A 211 -2.90 17.04 5.99
N PHE A 212 -3.33 15.78 6.03
CA PHE A 212 -4.60 15.35 5.44
C PHE A 212 -5.81 16.05 6.08
N MET A 213 -5.84 16.16 7.40
CA MET A 213 -6.91 16.88 8.09
C MET A 213 -6.93 18.37 7.74
N LYS A 214 -5.75 19.00 7.55
CA LYS A 214 -5.66 20.38 7.06
C LYS A 214 -6.17 20.51 5.62
N SER A 215 -5.81 19.59 4.71
CA SER A 215 -6.28 19.64 3.32
C SER A 215 -7.80 19.49 3.23
N LEU A 216 -8.39 18.56 4.00
CA LEU A 216 -9.85 18.41 4.07
C LEU A 216 -10.55 19.67 4.57
N ARG A 217 -9.98 20.38 5.55
CA ARG A 217 -10.54 21.64 6.05
C ARG A 217 -10.49 22.74 4.99
N LEU A 218 -9.37 22.82 4.26
CA LEU A 218 -9.17 23.81 3.21
C LEU A 218 -10.12 23.57 2.03
N GLU A 219 -10.30 22.32 1.63
CA GLU A 219 -11.24 21.92 0.58
C GLU A 219 -12.70 22.23 0.96
N LYS A 220 -13.10 21.94 2.22
CA LYS A 220 -14.43 22.31 2.72
C LYS A 220 -14.65 23.82 2.69
N LYS A 221 -13.63 24.61 3.01
CA LYS A 221 -13.69 26.07 2.96
C LYS A 221 -13.91 26.55 1.51
N LEU A 222 -13.11 26.05 0.56
CA LEU A 222 -13.25 26.35 -0.87
C LEU A 222 -14.62 25.98 -1.43
N LYS A 223 -15.16 24.80 -1.09
CA LYS A 223 -16.50 24.39 -1.52
C LYS A 223 -17.59 25.31 -0.98
N LYS A 224 -17.46 25.75 0.28
CA LYS A 224 -18.40 26.70 0.89
C LYS A 224 -18.36 28.05 0.16
N GLU A 225 -17.19 28.57 -0.13
CA GLU A 225 -16.99 29.82 -0.87
C GLU A 225 -17.54 29.73 -2.32
N LEU A 226 -17.32 28.60 -3.01
CA LEU A 226 -17.90 28.32 -4.33
C LEU A 226 -19.42 28.24 -4.31
N SER A 227 -20.00 27.56 -3.32
CA SER A 227 -21.47 27.47 -3.18
C SER A 227 -22.11 28.83 -2.92
N GLN A 228 -21.43 29.72 -2.20
CA GLN A 228 -21.90 31.08 -1.93
C GLN A 228 -21.81 31.98 -3.17
N ARG A 229 -20.77 31.83 -4.00
CA ARG A 229 -20.64 32.55 -5.27
C ARG A 229 -21.64 32.11 -6.34
N ASN A 230 -22.03 30.84 -6.35
CA ASN A 230 -23.00 30.33 -7.31
C ASN A 230 -24.46 30.58 -6.89
N ALA A 231 -24.69 31.03 -5.65
CA ALA A 231 -26.00 31.37 -5.11
C ALA A 231 -26.29 32.89 -5.13
N SER A 232 -25.32 33.70 -5.55
CA SER A 232 -25.40 35.15 -5.77
C SER A 232 -25.45 35.48 -7.24
#